data_AF-A0A956G1Y1-F1
#
_entry.id   AF-A0A956G1Y1-F1
#
_cell.length_a   1.000
_cell.length_b   1.000
_cell.length_c   1.000
_cell.angle_alpha   90.00
_cell.angle_beta   90.00
_cell.angle_gamma   90.00
#
_symmetry.space_group_name_H-M   'P 1'
#
loop_
_entity.id
_entity.type
_entity.pdbx_description
1 polymer ?
#
loop_
_entity_poly.entity_id
_entity_poly.type
_entity_poly.pdbx_seq_one_letter_code
_entity_poly.pdbx_strand_id
1 'polypeptide(L)'
;MDPSARIERIAARTRGRERDPLRAIAADAAAKGGRLRGPLEVTVEVTRDCAGGCVFCVQAARRDRRHVAVDRFADLVRALAAAGVARLRLTGGEPSAHPRLAELVALA
;
A
#
# COMPACT_ATOMS: atom_id res chain seq x y z
N MET A 1 8.10 -7.89 25.19
CA MET A 1 8.17 -6.66 24.36
C MET A 1 6.83 -5.97 24.51
N ASP A 2 6.79 -4.78 25.13
CA ASP A 2 5.55 -4.06 25.40
C ASP A 2 4.86 -3.62 24.07
N PRO A 3 3.67 -4.12 23.74
CA PRO A 3 2.92 -3.74 22.54
C PRO A 3 2.61 -2.24 22.48
N SER A 4 2.41 -1.60 23.64
CA SER A 4 2.04 -0.19 23.75
C SER A 4 3.17 0.72 23.30
N ALA A 5 4.40 0.44 23.75
CA ALA A 5 5.61 1.15 23.29
C ALA A 5 5.84 1.05 21.76
N ARG A 6 5.39 -0.04 21.11
CA ARG A 6 5.48 -0.20 19.65
C ARG A 6 4.44 0.65 18.93
N ILE A 7 3.20 0.70 19.44
CA ILE A 7 2.11 1.51 18.88
C ILE A 7 2.43 2.99 19.01
N GLU A 8 2.94 3.44 20.16
CA GLU A 8 3.32 4.84 20.37
C GLU A 8 4.41 5.30 19.40
N ARG A 9 5.38 4.43 19.10
CA ARG A 9 6.46 4.74 18.16
C ARG A 9 5.97 4.82 16.71
N ILE A 10 4.97 4.01 16.32
CA ILE A 10 4.31 4.11 15.00
C ILE A 10 3.46 5.39 14.94
N ALA A 11 2.70 5.68 16.00
CA ALA A 11 1.93 6.91 16.10
C ALA A 11 2.83 8.15 16.03
N ALA A 12 3.98 8.15 16.70
CA ALA A 12 4.96 9.24 16.66
C ALA A 12 5.51 9.48 15.24
N ARG A 13 5.79 8.43 14.47
CA ARG A 13 6.23 8.53 13.06
C ARG A 13 5.18 9.10 12.11
N THR A 14 3.91 9.06 12.51
CA THR A 14 2.76 9.47 11.68
C THR A 14 2.09 10.75 12.17
N ARG A 15 2.54 11.31 13.30
CA ARG A 15 2.11 12.64 13.79
C ARG A 15 2.72 13.72 12.89
N GLY A 16 1.89 14.66 12.44
CA GLY A 16 2.31 15.78 11.60
C GLY A 16 2.54 15.46 10.13
N ARG A 17 2.46 14.19 9.70
CA ARG A 17 2.45 13.83 8.28
C ARG A 17 1.11 14.31 7.70
N GLU A 18 1.15 15.13 6.66
CA GLU A 18 -0.04 15.49 5.88
C GLU A 18 -0.73 14.20 5.45
N ARG A 19 -1.94 13.97 5.98
CA ARG A 19 -2.74 12.76 5.72
C ARG A 19 -3.68 12.95 4.56
N ASP A 20 -3.90 14.20 4.15
CA ASP A 20 -4.62 14.52 2.94
C ASP A 20 -3.66 14.37 1.74
N PRO A 21 -3.76 13.27 0.97
CA PRO A 21 -2.91 13.09 -0.19
C PRO A 21 -3.09 14.25 -1.17
N LEU A 22 -4.28 14.85 -1.29
CA LEU A 22 -4.53 15.91 -2.26
C LEU A 22 -3.72 17.17 -1.96
N ARG A 23 -3.47 17.48 -0.69
CA ARG A 23 -2.62 18.61 -0.30
C ARG A 23 -1.15 18.38 -0.59
N ALA A 24 -0.63 17.20 -0.25
CA ALA A 24 0.74 16.83 -0.59
C ALA A 24 0.96 16.84 -2.13
N ILE A 25 -0.04 16.39 -2.88
CA ILE A 25 -0.02 16.32 -4.34
C ILE A 25 -0.13 17.71 -4.97
N ALA A 26 -1.02 18.58 -4.47
CA ALA A 26 -1.14 19.95 -4.96
C ALA A 26 0.17 20.72 -4.76
N ALA A 27 0.84 20.53 -3.62
CA ALA A 27 2.15 21.11 -3.36
C ALA A 27 3.23 20.58 -4.33
N ASP A 28 3.28 19.26 -4.58
CA ASP A 28 4.24 18.65 -5.51
C ASP A 28 4.01 19.11 -6.95
N ALA A 29 2.75 19.14 -7.40
CA ALA A 29 2.37 19.61 -8.72
C ALA A 29 2.69 21.10 -8.90
N ALA A 30 2.38 21.94 -7.91
CA ALA A 30 2.69 23.37 -7.94
C ALA A 30 4.21 23.63 -8.03
N ALA A 31 5.01 22.90 -7.25
CA ALA A 31 6.47 23.00 -7.27
C ALA A 31 7.10 22.58 -8.62
N LYS A 32 6.37 21.81 -9.45
CA LYS A 32 6.87 21.22 -10.71
C LYS A 32 6.15 21.76 -11.95
N GLY A 33 5.58 22.96 -11.87
CA GLY A 33 4.96 23.63 -13.03
C GLY A 33 3.59 23.07 -13.42
N GLY A 34 2.84 22.53 -12.47
CA GLY A 34 1.45 22.09 -12.64
C GLY A 34 1.27 20.71 -13.28
N ARG A 35 2.32 19.90 -13.38
CA ARG A 35 2.25 18.56 -14.01
C ARG A 35 2.53 17.44 -13.01
N LEU A 36 1.69 16.41 -13.04
CA LEU A 36 1.91 15.17 -12.31
C LEU A 36 2.98 14.32 -13.01
N ARG A 37 3.91 13.74 -12.24
CA ARG A 37 4.98 12.86 -12.76
C ARG A 37 4.60 11.38 -12.81
N GLY A 38 3.49 11.00 -12.21
CA GLY A 38 3.01 9.63 -12.14
C GLY A 38 1.68 9.52 -11.38
N PRO A 39 1.19 8.28 -11.16
CA PRO A 39 -0.01 8.05 -10.39
C PRO A 39 0.11 8.57 -8.96
N LEU A 40 -0.99 9.10 -8.44
CA LEU A 40 -1.09 9.61 -7.07
C LEU A 40 -1.17 8.48 -6.05
N GLU A 41 -1.92 7.45 -6.41
CA GLU A 41 -2.05 6.20 -5.67
C GLU A 41 -1.81 5.04 -6.62
N VAL A 42 -1.16 3.99 -6.12
CA VAL A 42 -1.12 2.69 -6.75
C VAL A 42 -1.77 1.67 -5.82
N THR A 43 -2.61 0.81 -6.40
CA THR A 43 -3.28 -0.29 -5.68
C THR A 43 -2.66 -1.61 -6.13
N VAL A 44 -2.22 -2.43 -5.18
CA VAL A 44 -1.51 -3.69 -5.43
C VAL A 44 -2.28 -4.84 -4.81
N GLU A 45 -2.69 -5.80 -5.63
CA GLU A 45 -3.19 -7.09 -5.16
C GLU A 45 -2.01 -7.92 -4.62
N VAL A 46 -1.83 -7.95 -3.31
CA VAL A 46 -0.74 -8.70 -2.68
C VAL A 46 -1.03 -10.20 -2.61
N THR A 47 -2.31 -10.58 -2.68
CA THR A 47 -2.75 -11.97 -2.74
C THR A 47 -4.09 -12.12 -3.45
N ARG A 48 -4.35 -13.31 -4.00
CA ARG A 48 -5.68 -13.73 -4.48
C ARG A 48 -6.33 -14.80 -3.59
N ASP A 49 -5.78 -15.04 -2.41
CA ASP A 49 -6.44 -15.85 -1.39
C ASP A 49 -7.50 -15.04 -0.64
N CYS A 50 -8.66 -15.65 -0.36
CA CYS A 50 -9.75 -15.01 0.37
C CYS A 50 -10.75 -16.05 0.89
N ALA A 51 -11.05 -16.00 2.18
CA ALA A 51 -12.08 -16.85 2.78
C ALA A 51 -13.52 -16.33 2.56
N GLY A 52 -13.69 -15.08 2.12
CA GLY A 52 -15.01 -14.45 2.04
C GLY A 52 -15.85 -14.91 0.85
N GLY A 53 -17.09 -15.35 1.06
CA GLY A 53 -18.03 -15.78 0.00
C GLY A 53 -18.93 -14.68 -0.56
N CYS A 54 -18.45 -13.44 -0.67
CA CYS A 54 -19.31 -12.27 -0.91
C CYS A 54 -20.00 -12.31 -2.28
N VAL A 55 -21.34 -12.19 -2.28
CA VAL A 55 -22.17 -12.18 -3.51
C VAL A 55 -21.89 -11.01 -4.46
N PHE A 56 -21.30 -9.94 -3.95
CA PHE A 56 -20.91 -8.74 -4.70
C PHE A 56 -19.43 -8.75 -5.11
N CYS A 57 -18.68 -9.84 -4.87
CA CYS A 57 -17.24 -9.88 -5.15
C CYS A 57 -16.98 -10.02 -6.66
N VAL A 58 -16.51 -8.95 -7.28
CA VAL A 58 -16.10 -8.95 -8.70
C VAL A 58 -14.86 -9.81 -9.00
N GLN A 59 -14.09 -10.17 -7.97
CA GLN A 59 -12.86 -10.98 -8.09
C GLN A 59 -13.07 -12.47 -7.77
N ALA A 60 -14.31 -12.93 -7.53
CA ALA A 60 -14.59 -14.29 -7.08
C ALA A 60 -14.03 -15.37 -8.04
N ALA A 61 -14.17 -15.16 -9.35
CA ALA A 61 -13.71 -16.10 -10.38
C ALA A 61 -12.18 -16.15 -10.54
N ARG A 62 -11.44 -15.21 -9.93
CA ARG A 62 -9.97 -15.10 -10.06
C ARG A 62 -9.21 -15.63 -8.84
N ARG A 63 -9.90 -16.23 -7.87
CA ARG A 63 -9.26 -16.73 -6.64
C ARG A 63 -8.43 -17.97 -6.90
N ASP A 64 -7.16 -17.90 -6.54
CA ASP A 64 -6.20 -18.97 -6.85
C ASP A 64 -5.05 -19.08 -5.84
N ARG A 65 -5.21 -18.49 -4.64
CA ARG A 65 -4.22 -18.50 -3.55
C ARG A 65 -2.81 -18.05 -3.94
N ARG A 66 -2.66 -17.29 -5.03
CA ARG A 66 -1.37 -16.72 -5.38
C ARG A 66 -1.03 -15.57 -4.45
N HIS A 67 0.26 -15.46 -4.13
CA HIS A 67 0.84 -14.46 -3.25
C HIS A 67 1.97 -13.76 -4.00
N VAL A 68 2.07 -12.43 -3.84
CA VAL A 68 3.19 -11.67 -4.40
C VAL A 68 4.46 -12.03 -3.65
N ALA A 69 5.54 -12.33 -4.37
CA ALA A 69 6.83 -12.57 -3.76
C ALA A 69 7.41 -11.28 -3.15
N VAL A 70 8.00 -11.38 -1.96
CA VAL A 70 8.44 -10.21 -1.17
C VAL A 70 9.53 -9.41 -1.89
N ASP A 71 10.44 -10.08 -2.58
CA ASP A 71 11.48 -9.48 -3.42
C ASP A 71 10.87 -8.66 -4.56
N ARG A 72 9.89 -9.21 -5.27
CA ARG A 72 9.15 -8.51 -6.34
C ARG A 72 8.38 -7.31 -5.80
N PHE A 73 7.80 -7.43 -4.62
CA PHE A 73 7.14 -6.30 -3.97
C PHE A 73 8.15 -5.22 -3.58
N ALA A 74 9.33 -5.58 -3.07
CA ALA A 74 10.38 -4.63 -2.74
C ALA A 74 10.87 -3.87 -3.99
N ASP A 75 11.07 -4.56 -5.12
CA ASP A 75 11.38 -3.93 -6.41
C ASP A 75 10.30 -2.92 -6.82
N LEU A 76 9.04 -3.33 -6.72
CA LEU A 76 7.90 -2.46 -7.04
C LEU A 76 7.88 -1.22 -6.16
N VAL A 77 7.98 -1.36 -4.82
CA VAL A 77 7.94 -0.20 -3.92
C VAL A 77 9.08 0.77 -4.20
N ARG A 78 10.31 0.27 -4.47
CA ARG A 78 11.43 1.14 -4.88
C ARG A 78 11.12 1.92 -6.15
N ALA A 79 10.55 1.26 -7.16
CA ALA A 79 10.18 1.92 -8.41
C ALA A 79 9.07 2.98 -8.21
N LEU A 80 8.05 2.67 -7.40
CA LEU A 80 6.95 3.60 -7.08
C LEU A 80 7.45 4.81 -6.28
N ALA A 81 8.35 4.59 -5.32
CA ALA A 81 8.97 5.68 -4.56
C ALA A 81 9.81 6.59 -5.46
N ALA A 82 10.61 6.03 -6.38
CA ALA A 82 11.38 6.80 -7.36
C ALA A 82 10.48 7.59 -8.32
N ALA A 83 9.29 7.06 -8.64
CA ALA A 83 8.28 7.74 -9.45
C ALA A 83 7.48 8.81 -8.69
N GLY A 84 7.68 8.96 -7.36
CA GLY A 84 6.99 9.94 -6.54
C GLY A 84 5.54 9.59 -6.21
N VAL A 85 5.19 8.29 -6.20
CA VAL A 85 3.85 7.84 -5.81
C VAL A 85 3.62 8.15 -4.33
N ALA A 86 2.54 8.86 -4.02
CA ALA A 86 2.26 9.35 -2.68
C ALA A 86 1.57 8.31 -1.78
N ARG A 87 0.82 7.37 -2.38
CA ARG A 87 0.00 6.41 -1.65
C ARG A 87 0.07 5.01 -2.28
N LEU A 88 0.29 4.02 -1.44
CA LEU A 88 0.23 2.61 -1.81
C LEU A 88 -0.92 1.95 -1.05
N ARG A 89 -1.84 1.31 -1.77
CA ARG A 89 -2.94 0.54 -1.19
C ARG A 89 -2.73 -0.94 -1.43
N LEU A 90 -2.63 -1.70 -0.35
CA LEU A 90 -2.58 -3.16 -0.42
C LEU A 90 -4.01 -3.70 -0.45
N THR A 91 -4.30 -4.52 -1.45
CA THR A 91 -5.60 -5.15 -1.67
C THR A 91 -5.40 -6.60 -2.13
N GLY A 92 -6.44 -7.23 -2.65
CA GLY A 92 -6.39 -8.56 -3.23
C GLY A 92 -7.71 -9.29 -3.03
N GLY A 93 -7.59 -10.56 -2.71
CA GLY A 93 -8.62 -11.26 -1.97
C GLY A 93 -8.77 -10.66 -0.57
N GLU A 94 -8.26 -11.35 0.44
CA GLU A 94 -8.10 -10.81 1.79
C GLU A 94 -6.60 -10.54 2.04
N PRO A 95 -6.15 -9.28 2.12
CA PRO A 95 -4.72 -8.97 2.28
C PRO A 95 -4.06 -9.66 3.48
N SER A 96 -4.80 -9.83 4.58
CA SER A 96 -4.31 -10.51 5.78
C SER A 96 -4.08 -12.02 5.60
N ALA A 97 -4.61 -12.63 4.54
CA ALA A 97 -4.31 -14.01 4.16
C ALA A 97 -2.91 -14.19 3.56
N HIS A 98 -2.21 -13.10 3.20
CA HIS A 98 -0.84 -13.21 2.72
C HIS A 98 0.11 -13.57 3.88
N PRO A 99 0.86 -14.70 3.81
CA PRO A 99 1.62 -15.23 4.96
C PRO A 99 2.75 -14.31 5.43
N ARG A 100 3.22 -13.43 4.54
CA ARG A 100 4.27 -12.44 4.83
C ARG A 100 3.76 -10.99 4.76
N LEU A 101 2.46 -10.74 4.99
CA LEU A 101 1.90 -9.38 4.92
C LEU A 101 2.69 -8.37 5.77
N ALA A 102 3.09 -8.75 6.97
CA ALA A 102 3.85 -7.88 7.87
C ALA A 102 5.17 -7.38 7.25
N GLU A 103 5.84 -8.22 6.45
CA GLU A 103 7.04 -7.81 5.72
C GLU A 103 6.72 -6.89 4.55
N LEU A 104 5.63 -7.14 3.82
CA LEU A 104 5.18 -6.23 2.76
C LEU A 104 4.87 -4.83 3.32
N VAL A 105 4.18 -4.76 4.45
CA VAL A 105 3.88 -3.49 5.12
C VAL A 105 5.15 -2.80 5.62
N ALA A 106 6.17 -3.54 6.04
CA ALA A 106 7.45 -2.95 6.47
C ALA A 106 8.27 -2.36 5.31
N LEU A 107 8.03 -2.82 4.08
CA LEU A 107 8.67 -2.31 2.87
C LEU A 107 7.97 -1.05 2.31
N ALA A 108 6.68 -0.85 2.61
CA ALA A 108 5.81 0.21 2.10
C ALA A 108 5.90 1.52 2.91
#